data_AF-A0A840IX33-F1
#
_entry.id   AF-A0A840IX33-F1
#
_cell.length_a   1.000
_cell.length_b   1.000
_cell.length_c   1.000
_cell.angle_alpha   90.00
_cell.angle_beta   90.00
_cell.angle_gamma   90.00
#
_symmetry.space_group_name_H-M   'P 1'
#
loop_
_entity.id
_entity.type
_entity.pdbx_description
1 polymer ?
#
loop_
_entity_poly.entity_id
_entity_poly.type
_entity_poly.pdbx_seq_one_letter_code
_entity_poly.pdbx_strand_id
1 'polypeptide(L)' 'MVEHTEQVPKDTFPTQAVFGNTDKPQLRLITCGGVFDHAEHSYRDNIVVYADLTT' A
#
# COMPACT_ATOMS: atom_id res chain seq x y z
N MET A 1 -6.75 14.14 -2.87
CA MET A 1 -7.79 13.58 -2.00
C MET A 1 -7.50 12.11 -1.77
N VAL A 2 -7.73 11.60 -0.57
CA VAL A 2 -7.62 10.16 -0.29
C VAL A 2 -8.86 9.48 -0.87
N GLU A 3 -8.63 8.44 -1.67
CA GLU A 3 -9.69 7.66 -2.32
C GLU A 3 -10.03 6.43 -1.48
N HIS A 4 -9.02 5.61 -1.17
CA HIS A 4 -9.21 4.42 -0.36
C HIS A 4 -7.91 3.97 0.32
N THR A 5 -8.05 3.00 1.22
CA THR A 5 -6.94 2.35 1.93
C THR A 5 -7.19 0.84 1.91
N GLU A 6 -6.14 0.07 1.68
CA GLU A 6 -6.18 -1.38 1.77
C GLU A 6 -5.03 -1.92 2.63
N GLN A 7 -5.26 -3.06 3.26
CA GLN A 7 -4.25 -3.85 3.95
C GLN A 7 -4.00 -5.11 3.14
N VAL A 8 -2.76 -5.31 2.69
CA VAL A 8 -2.38 -6.39 1.78
C VAL A 8 -1.25 -7.21 2.40
N PRO A 9 -1.36 -8.54 2.44
CA PRO A 9 -0.27 -9.41 2.83
C PRO A 9 0.98 -9.17 1.97
N LYS A 10 2.17 -9.22 2.59
CA LYS A 10 3.44 -9.01 1.87
C LYS A 10 3.72 -10.08 0.81
N ASP A 11 3.26 -11.30 1.02
CA ASP A 11 3.44 -12.44 0.14
C ASP A 11 2.56 -12.40 -1.12
N THR A 12 1.42 -11.70 -1.05
CA THR A 12 0.49 -11.48 -2.17
C THR A 12 0.40 -10.01 -2.57
N PHE A 13 1.46 -9.23 -2.33
CA PHE A 13 1.44 -7.79 -2.55
C PHE A 13 1.13 -7.45 -4.03
N PRO A 14 0.14 -6.59 -4.32
CA PRO A 14 -0.30 -6.34 -5.69
C PRO A 14 0.63 -5.33 -6.41
N THR A 15 1.84 -5.77 -6.74
CA THR A 15 2.92 -4.94 -7.31
C THR A 15 2.46 -4.07 -8.47
N GLN A 16 1.69 -4.63 -9.42
CA GLN A 16 1.24 -3.86 -10.59
C GLN A 16 0.20 -2.79 -10.23
N ALA A 17 -0.70 -3.06 -9.29
CA ALA A 17 -1.67 -2.07 -8.84
C ALA A 17 -1.02 -0.94 -8.04
N VAL A 18 0.07 -1.24 -7.30
CA VAL A 18 0.76 -0.27 -6.43
C VAL A 18 1.88 0.48 -7.13
N PHE A 19 2.65 -0.16 -8.00
CA PHE A 19 3.81 0.47 -8.67
C PHE A 19 3.63 0.66 -10.18
N GLY A 20 2.55 0.14 -10.76
CA GLY A 20 2.24 0.34 -12.17
C GLY A 20 1.95 1.82 -12.47
N ASN A 21 2.24 2.20 -13.72
CA ASN A 21 1.99 3.55 -14.23
C ASN A 21 0.52 3.95 -14.11
N THR A 22 0.30 5.25 -13.99
CA THR A 22 -1.03 5.86 -13.92
C THR A 22 -1.23 6.83 -15.06
N ASP A 23 -2.48 7.03 -15.46
CA ASP A 23 -2.89 7.97 -16.51
C ASP A 23 -3.04 9.41 -15.98
N LYS A 24 -3.13 9.59 -14.66
CA LYS A 24 -3.23 10.87 -13.96
C LYS A 24 -2.25 10.95 -12.78
N PRO A 25 -2.00 12.16 -12.22
CA PRO A 25 -1.19 12.32 -11.01
C PRO A 25 -1.86 11.63 -9.80
N GLN A 26 -1.19 10.62 -9.26
CA GLN A 26 -1.63 9.87 -8.08
C GLN A 26 -0.48 9.76 -7.05
N LEU A 27 -0.84 9.63 -5.78
CA LEU A 27 0.05 9.28 -4.67
C LEU A 27 -0.39 7.93 -4.11
N ARG A 28 0.60 7.05 -3.86
CA ARG A 28 0.41 5.79 -3.15
C ARG A 28 1.40 5.76 -1.98
N LEU A 29 0.88 5.86 -0.75
CA LEU A 29 1.69 5.76 0.46
C LEU A 29 1.63 4.33 0.98
N ILE A 30 2.80 3.74 1.24
CA ILE A 30 2.93 2.35 1.68
C ILE A 30 3.59 2.34 3.06
N THR A 31 2.97 1.69 4.04
CA THR A 31 3.50 1.53 5.41
C THR A 31 3.36 0.08 5.88
N CYS A 32 4.05 -0.27 6.98
CA CYS A 32 3.90 -1.57 7.62
C CYS A 32 2.51 -1.71 8.29
N GLY A 33 1.88 -2.88 8.18
CA GLY A 33 0.57 -3.17 8.74
C GLY A 33 0.36 -4.61 9.17
N GLY A 34 -0.79 -4.89 9.78
CA GLY A 34 -1.11 -6.22 10.28
C GLY A 34 -0.33 -6.62 11.54
N VAL A 35 -0.24 -7.91 11.78
CA VAL A 35 0.42 -8.46 12.99
C VAL A 35 1.93 -8.41 12.83
N PHE A 36 2.63 -8.04 13.90
CA PHE A 36 4.09 -8.14 13.96
C PHE A 36 4.51 -9.60 14.11
N ASP A 37 5.28 -10.09 13.15
CA ASP A 37 5.95 -11.38 13.25
C ASP A 37 7.29 -11.20 13.97
N HIS A 38 7.41 -11.81 15.15
CA HIS A 38 8.62 -11.74 15.96
C HIS A 38 9.77 -12.61 15.42
N ALA A 39 9.47 -13.68 14.69
CA ALA A 39 10.50 -14.52 14.09
C ALA A 39 11.14 -13.83 12.88
N GLU A 40 10.31 -13.17 12.06
CA GLU A 40 10.78 -12.38 10.91
C GLU A 40 11.17 -10.93 11.28
N HIS A 41 10.90 -10.53 12.52
CA HIS A 41 11.09 -9.17 13.04
C HIS A 41 10.47 -8.10 12.13
N SER A 42 9.29 -8.39 11.59
CA SER A 42 8.61 -7.53 10.63
C SER A 42 7.09 -7.69 10.71
N TYR A 43 6.37 -6.65 10.30
CA TYR A 43 4.92 -6.70 10.13
C TYR A 43 4.54 -7.58 8.93
N ARG A 44 3.50 -8.40 9.01
CA ARG A 44 3.15 -9.35 7.93
C ARG A 44 2.53 -8.71 6.69
N ASP A 45 1.92 -7.54 6.85
CA ASP A 45 1.16 -6.87 5.80
C ASP A 45 1.73 -5.47 5.53
N ASN A 46 1.29 -4.87 4.43
CA ASN A 46 1.44 -3.45 4.17
C ASN A 46 0.07 -2.77 4.20
N ILE A 47 0.02 -1.53 4.68
CA ILE A 47 -1.11 -0.63 4.45
C ILE A 47 -0.76 0.23 3.24
N VAL A 48 -1.65 0.27 2.25
CA VAL A 48 -1.52 1.13 1.07
C VAL A 48 -2.65 2.14 1.07
N VAL A 49 -2.29 3.43 1.05
CA VAL A 49 -3.24 4.54 0.91
C VAL A 49 -3.14 5.09 -0.50
N TYR A 50 -4.26 5.11 -1.21
CA TYR A 50 -4.39 5.66 -2.55
C TYR A 50 -4.99 7.06 -2.51
N ALA A 51 -4.37 8.00 -3.22
CA ALA A 51 -4.82 9.37 -3.29
C ALA A 51 -4.60 9.96 -4.69
N ASP A 52 -5.49 10.86 -5.10
CA ASP A 52 -5.38 11.64 -6.33
C ASP A 52 -4.96 13.09 -6.05
N LEU A 53 -4.34 13.77 -7.01
CA LEU A 53 -4.11 15.21 -6.92
C LEU A 53 -5.44 15.97 -6.90
N THR A 54 -5.64 16.84 -5.92
CA THR A 54 -6.74 17.81 -5.90
C THR A 54 -6.27 19.14 -6.45
N THR A 55 -7.07 19.72 -7.34
CA THR A 55 -6.88 21.07 -7.89
C THR A 55 -7.98 21.99 -7.39
#